data_AF-A0A2T4BBY2-F1
#
_entry.id   AF-A0A2T4BBY2-F1
#
_cell.length_a   1.000
_cell.length_b   1.000
_cell.length_c   1.000
_cell.angle_alpha   90.00
_cell.angle_beta   90.00
_cell.angle_gamma   90.00
#
_symmetry.space_group_name_H-M   'P 1'
#
loop_
_entity.id
_entity.type
_entity.pdbx_description
1 polymer ?
#
loop_
_entity_poly.entity_id
_entity_poly.type
_entity_poly.pdbx_seq_one_letter_code
_entity_poly.pdbx_strand_id
1 'polypeptide(L)'
;LDWNSFFKLRLRRRRIQLLFSVITGLAGGAAGTVVLAEGFAEPLIAQVPLDPFFTLGIMTMACAGLGWLIGPTIGNQVFYLVNRRFKAQMLQKEAEFFARVKRHRADPTNSSAGNPVPDFYGEKIQSVAGYRRWLKDQRAFNKKKSASFV
;
A
#
# COMPACT_ATOMS: atom_id res chain seq x y z
N LEU A 1 -18.73 2.53 15.00
CA LEU A 1 -17.61 3.35 14.47
C LEU A 1 -18.13 4.35 13.44
N ASP A 2 -17.97 5.65 13.66
CA ASP A 2 -18.32 6.69 12.69
C ASP A 2 -17.26 6.85 11.59
N TRP A 3 -17.59 7.57 10.51
CA TRP A 3 -16.71 7.72 9.36
C TRP A 3 -15.40 8.46 9.67
N ASN A 4 -15.41 9.48 10.53
CA ASN A 4 -14.20 10.22 10.86
C ASN A 4 -13.23 9.34 11.66
N SER A 5 -13.74 8.60 12.65
CA SER A 5 -12.91 7.66 13.41
C SER A 5 -12.41 6.50 12.56
N PHE A 6 -13.24 5.98 11.64
CA PHE A 6 -12.82 4.96 10.68
C PHE A 6 -11.62 5.41 9.84
N PHE A 7 -11.68 6.61 9.24
CA PHE A 7 -10.57 7.12 8.43
C PHE A 7 -9.31 7.39 9.27
N LYS A 8 -9.44 7.89 10.50
CA LYS A 8 -8.31 8.04 11.43
C LYS A 8 -7.65 6.69 11.74
N LEU A 9 -8.45 5.65 12.03
CA LEU A 9 -7.96 4.31 12.31
C LEU A 9 -7.33 3.66 11.07
N ARG A 10 -7.91 3.84 9.89
CA ARG A 10 -7.35 3.36 8.61
C ARG A 10 -5.98 4.00 8.32
N LEU A 11 -5.85 5.31 8.55
CA LEU A 11 -4.57 6.01 8.39
C LEU A 11 -3.54 5.54 9.42
N ARG A 12 -3.96 5.35 10.68
CA ARG A 12 -3.10 4.79 11.73
C ARG A 12 -2.61 3.39 11.38
N ARG A 13 -3.49 2.52 10.87
CA ARG A 13 -3.13 1.17 10.39
C ARG A 13 -2.04 1.25 9.32
N ARG A 14 -2.22 2.09 8.30
CA ARG A 14 -1.22 2.28 7.23
C ARG A 14 0.14 2.78 7.77
N ARG A 15 0.13 3.72 8.72
CA ARG A 15 1.38 4.22 9.34
C ARG A 15 2.12 3.13 10.12
N ILE A 16 1.40 2.30 10.89
CA ILE A 16 2.00 1.17 11.59
C ILE A 16 2.56 0.15 10.59
N GLN A 17 1.82 -0.18 9.54
CA GLN A 17 2.30 -1.09 8.50
C GLN A 17 3.60 -0.58 7.83
N LEU A 18 3.68 0.72 7.53
CA LEU A 18 4.89 1.35 6.98
C LEU A 18 6.05 1.31 7.97
N LEU A 19 5.80 1.64 9.24
CA LEU A 19 6.82 1.57 10.29
C LEU A 19 7.39 0.16 10.42
N PHE A 20 6.52 -0.85 10.45
CA PHE A 20 6.97 -2.24 10.49
C PHE A 20 7.71 -2.65 9.22
N SER A 21 7.26 -2.21 8.04
CA SER A 21 7.97 -2.43 6.76
C SER A 21 9.41 -1.90 6.80
N VAL A 22 9.64 -0.72 7.37
CA VAL A 22 10.99 -0.17 7.53
C VAL A 22 11.79 -1.00 8.56
N ILE A 23 11.22 -1.27 9.74
CA ILE A 23 11.90 -2.02 10.80
C ILE A 23 12.30 -3.41 10.33
N THR A 24 11.39 -4.16 9.71
CA THR A 24 11.67 -5.52 9.24
C THR A 24 12.57 -5.52 8.02
N GLY A 25 12.57 -4.46 7.20
CA GLY A 25 13.55 -4.29 6.13
C GLY A 25 14.96 -4.11 6.66
N LEU A 26 15.14 -3.23 7.66
CA LEU A 26 16.44 -3.05 8.32
C LEU A 26 16.89 -4.33 9.04
N ALA A 27 15.98 -4.99 9.76
CA ALA A 27 16.27 -6.26 10.42
C ALA A 27 16.62 -7.37 9.41
N GLY A 28 15.91 -7.44 8.28
CA GLY A 28 16.19 -8.39 7.20
C GLY A 28 17.54 -8.14 6.53
N GLY A 29 17.92 -6.88 6.33
CA GLY A 29 19.25 -6.51 5.85
C GLY A 29 20.34 -6.93 6.84
N ALA A 30 20.19 -6.58 8.12
CA ALA A 30 21.15 -6.92 9.17
C ALA A 30 21.31 -8.44 9.34
N ALA A 31 20.20 -9.18 9.41
CA ALA A 31 20.20 -10.64 9.48
C ALA A 31 20.78 -11.26 8.20
N GLY A 32 20.45 -10.70 7.04
CA GLY A 32 21.01 -11.09 5.75
C GLY A 32 22.52 -10.97 5.72
N THR A 33 23.08 -9.85 6.19
CA THR A 33 24.54 -9.67 6.28
C THR A 33 25.20 -10.72 7.16
N VAL A 34 24.62 -11.04 8.32
CA VAL A 34 25.15 -12.10 9.20
C VAL A 34 25.15 -13.46 8.49
N VAL A 35 24.02 -13.84 7.90
CA VAL A 35 23.88 -15.12 7.17
C VAL A 35 24.85 -15.18 5.98
N LEU A 36 24.99 -14.11 5.21
CA LEU A 36 25.91 -14.07 4.08
C LEU A 36 27.37 -14.21 4.51
N ALA A 37 27.74 -13.64 5.66
CA ALA A 37 29.08 -13.75 6.24
C ALA A 37 29.42 -15.16 6.75
N GLU A 38 28.42 -16.02 7.01
CA GLU A 38 28.63 -17.43 7.38
C GLU A 38 28.93 -18.35 6.18
N GLY A 39 29.11 -17.79 4.98
CA GLY A 39 29.50 -18.53 3.78
C GLY A 39 28.36 -18.82 2.81
N PHE A 40 27.14 -18.38 3.11
CA PHE A 40 25.99 -18.52 2.20
C PHE A 40 26.10 -17.65 0.93
N ALA A 41 27.03 -16.70 0.90
CA ALA A 41 27.29 -15.86 -0.28
C ALA A 41 28.12 -16.56 -1.36
N GLU A 42 29.03 -17.46 -0.98
CA GLU A 42 30.05 -18.03 -1.88
C GLU A 42 29.48 -18.71 -3.13
N PRO A 43 28.42 -19.54 -3.06
CA PRO A 43 27.87 -20.20 -4.24
C PRO A 43 27.28 -19.21 -5.25
N LEU A 44 26.72 -18.10 -4.76
CA LEU A 44 26.13 -17.07 -5.62
C LEU A 44 27.20 -16.15 -6.21
N ILE A 45 28.21 -15.78 -5.43
CA ILE A 45 29.36 -14.99 -5.92
C ILE A 45 30.05 -15.72 -7.08
N ALA A 46 30.24 -17.04 -6.98
CA ALA A 46 30.87 -17.82 -8.04
C ALA A 46 30.05 -17.93 -9.33
N GLN A 47 28.73 -17.75 -9.28
CA GLN A 47 27.82 -17.89 -10.42
C GLN A 47 27.49 -16.55 -11.10
N VAL A 48 27.52 -15.46 -10.35
CA VAL A 48 27.17 -14.13 -10.85
C VAL A 48 28.42 -13.49 -11.46
N PRO A 49 28.43 -13.12 -12.76
CA PRO A 49 29.58 -12.51 -13.43
C PRO A 49 29.72 -11.02 -13.08
N LEU A 50 29.60 -10.67 -11.79
CA LEU A 50 29.79 -9.32 -11.24
C LEU A 50 30.88 -9.38 -10.17
N ASP A 51 31.50 -8.23 -9.89
CA ASP A 51 32.43 -8.10 -8.77
C ASP A 51 31.75 -8.54 -7.45
N PRO A 52 32.42 -9.36 -6.61
CA PRO A 52 31.91 -9.76 -5.29
C PRO A 52 31.30 -8.62 -4.47
N PHE A 53 31.85 -7.40 -4.53
CA PHE A 53 31.29 -6.25 -3.83
C PHE A 53 29.86 -5.94 -4.26
N PHE A 54 29.60 -5.91 -5.56
CA PHE A 54 28.26 -5.66 -6.10
C PHE A 54 27.31 -6.83 -5.82
N THR A 55 27.79 -8.07 -5.96
CA THR A 55 26.98 -9.27 -5.68
C THR A 55 26.54 -9.29 -4.21
N LEU A 56 27.45 -9.07 -3.26
CA LEU A 56 27.13 -8.98 -1.83
C LEU A 56 26.18 -7.83 -1.50
N GLY A 57 26.37 -6.68 -2.14
CA GLY A 57 25.47 -5.53 -2.01
C GLY A 57 24.04 -5.87 -2.45
N ILE A 58 23.88 -6.50 -3.61
CA ILE A 58 22.58 -6.93 -4.15
C ILE A 58 21.95 -7.98 -3.23
N MET A 59 22.72 -8.97 -2.76
CA MET A 59 22.21 -10.01 -1.86
C MET A 59 21.71 -9.40 -0.54
N THR A 60 22.48 -8.49 0.05
CA THR A 60 22.08 -7.80 1.29
C THR A 60 20.83 -6.97 1.08
N MET A 61 20.76 -6.23 -0.05
CA MET A 61 19.57 -5.47 -0.43
C MET A 61 18.36 -6.37 -0.71
N ALA A 62 18.57 -7.58 -1.22
CA ALA A 62 17.50 -8.56 -1.41
C ALA A 62 16.96 -9.06 -0.07
N CYS A 63 17.83 -9.36 0.90
CA CYS A 63 17.42 -9.70 2.27
C CYS A 63 16.64 -8.56 2.94
N ALA A 64 17.11 -7.32 2.78
CA ALA A 64 16.39 -6.14 3.25
C ALA A 64 15.03 -5.96 2.55
N GLY A 65 14.98 -6.20 1.24
CA GLY A 65 13.75 -6.15 0.44
C GLY A 65 12.72 -7.18 0.89
N LEU A 66 13.14 -8.42 1.16
CA LEU A 66 12.28 -9.47 1.70
C LEU A 66 11.74 -9.08 3.09
N GLY A 67 12.61 -8.60 3.97
CA GLY A 67 12.20 -8.06 5.26
C GLY A 67 11.17 -6.94 5.12
N TRP A 68 11.41 -6.01 4.20
CA TRP A 68 10.54 -4.87 3.92
C TRP A 68 9.15 -5.31 3.43
N LEU A 69 9.07 -6.34 2.59
CA LEU A 69 7.82 -6.91 2.08
C LEU A 69 6.98 -7.60 3.17
N ILE A 70 7.62 -8.23 4.15
CA ILE A 70 6.93 -8.96 5.23
C ILE A 70 6.34 -7.99 6.28
N GLY A 71 6.98 -6.83 6.49
CA GLY A 71 6.63 -5.91 7.57
C GLY A 71 5.18 -5.43 7.62
N PRO A 72 4.52 -5.04 6.51
CA PRO A 72 3.12 -4.64 6.52
C PRO A 72 2.16 -5.71 7.04
N THR A 73 2.48 -7.00 6.84
CA THR A 73 1.69 -8.12 7.37
C THR A 73 1.81 -8.19 8.88
N ILE A 74 3.04 -8.10 9.42
CA ILE A 74 3.29 -8.07 10.87
C ILE A 74 2.65 -6.83 11.50
N GLY A 75 2.84 -5.65 10.89
CA GLY A 75 2.26 -4.39 11.38
C GLY A 75 0.73 -4.42 11.39
N ASN A 76 0.09 -5.12 10.45
CA ASN A 76 -1.36 -5.31 10.47
C ASN A 76 -1.83 -6.16 11.65
N GLN A 77 -1.11 -7.24 11.98
CA GLN A 77 -1.42 -8.06 13.15
C GLN A 77 -1.28 -7.25 14.44
N VAL A 78 -0.17 -6.52 14.59
CA VAL A 78 0.06 -5.64 15.75
C VAL A 78 -1.04 -4.58 15.87
N PHE A 79 -1.42 -3.94 14.76
CA PHE A 79 -2.52 -2.97 14.76
C PHE A 79 -3.82 -3.58 15.30
N TYR A 80 -4.20 -4.78 14.84
CA TYR A 80 -5.44 -5.42 15.28
C TYR A 80 -5.37 -6.01 16.68
N LEU A 81 -4.19 -6.42 17.16
CA LEU A 81 -3.99 -6.81 18.55
C LEU A 81 -4.25 -5.62 19.49
N VAL A 82 -3.65 -4.46 19.19
CA VAL A 82 -3.82 -3.22 19.97
C VAL A 82 -5.25 -2.68 19.86
N ASN A 83 -5.87 -2.76 18.67
CA ASN A 83 -7.20 -2.22 18.40
C ASN A 83 -8.29 -3.31 18.34
N ARG A 84 -8.12 -4.41 19.09
CA ARG A 84 -9.01 -5.59 19.02
C ARG A 84 -10.49 -5.26 19.13
N ARG A 85 -10.86 -4.32 20.00
CA ARG A 85 -12.25 -3.88 20.22
C ARG A 85 -12.92 -3.32 18.96
N PHE A 86 -12.13 -2.78 18.04
CA PHE A 86 -12.62 -2.14 16.82
C PHE A 86 -12.47 -3.03 15.58
N LYS A 87 -11.88 -4.23 15.68
CA LYS A 87 -11.58 -5.10 14.52
C LYS A 87 -12.83 -5.37 13.69
N ALA A 88 -13.90 -5.89 14.30
CA ALA A 88 -15.14 -6.22 13.59
C ALA A 88 -15.79 -4.96 12.96
N GLN A 89 -15.89 -3.86 13.71
CA GLN A 89 -16.48 -2.61 13.20
C GLN A 89 -15.65 -2.00 12.05
N MET A 90 -14.32 -2.11 12.12
CA MET A 90 -13.42 -1.65 11.05
C MET A 90 -13.62 -2.46 9.77
N LEU A 91 -13.69 -3.79 9.86
CA LEU A 91 -13.90 -4.66 8.70
C LEU A 91 -15.24 -4.39 8.02
N GLN A 92 -16.31 -4.26 8.81
CA GLN A 92 -17.63 -3.90 8.29
C GLN A 92 -17.61 -2.53 7.58
N LYS A 93 -17.01 -1.50 8.22
CA LYS A 93 -16.90 -0.17 7.62
C LYS A 93 -16.01 -0.13 6.39
N GLU A 94 -14.98 -0.95 6.34
CA GLU A 94 -14.12 -1.09 5.18
C GLU A 94 -14.86 -1.72 3.99
N ALA A 95 -15.67 -2.75 4.23
CA ALA A 95 -16.55 -3.32 3.21
C ALA A 95 -17.61 -2.29 2.72
N GLU A 96 -18.25 -1.56 3.63
CA GLU A 96 -19.18 -0.47 3.27
C GLU A 96 -18.50 0.62 2.45
N PHE A 97 -17.26 0.98 2.81
CA PHE A 97 -16.47 1.96 2.08
C PHE A 97 -16.19 1.50 0.65
N PHE A 98 -15.72 0.26 0.47
CA PHE A 98 -15.46 -0.29 -0.85
C PHE A 98 -16.73 -0.42 -1.70
N ALA A 99 -17.85 -0.81 -1.11
CA ALA A 99 -19.14 -0.82 -1.80
C ALA A 99 -19.54 0.58 -2.28
N ARG A 100 -19.31 1.62 -1.46
CA ARG A 100 -19.56 3.02 -1.85
C ARG A 100 -18.65 3.48 -2.98
N VAL A 101 -17.35 3.16 -2.93
CA VAL A 101 -16.40 3.46 -4.01
C VAL A 101 -16.83 2.76 -5.30
N LYS A 102 -17.10 1.44 -5.25
CA LYS A 102 -17.55 0.67 -6.42
C LYS A 102 -18.82 1.24 -7.06
N ARG A 103 -19.77 1.73 -6.24
CA ARG A 103 -21.03 2.32 -6.72
C ARG A 103 -20.87 3.68 -7.39
N HIS A 104 -19.89 4.47 -6.98
CA HIS A 104 -19.77 5.88 -7.41
C HIS A 104 -18.57 6.17 -8.32
N ARG A 105 -17.70 5.18 -8.56
CA ARG A 105 -16.57 5.32 -9.49
C ARG A 105 -17.07 5.57 -10.91
N ALA A 106 -16.37 6.42 -11.65
CA ALA A 106 -16.61 6.68 -13.05
C ALA A 106 -16.24 5.47 -13.91
N ASP A 107 -16.87 5.36 -15.08
CA ASP A 107 -16.57 4.32 -16.07
C ASP A 107 -15.26 4.68 -16.81
N PRO A 108 -14.22 3.83 -16.76
CA PRO A 108 -12.92 4.15 -17.30
C PRO A 108 -12.84 4.00 -18.83
N THR A 109 -13.85 3.41 -19.48
CA THR A 109 -13.83 3.06 -20.91
C THR A 109 -13.57 4.24 -21.85
N ASN A 110 -13.91 5.47 -21.43
CA ASN A 110 -13.73 6.70 -22.23
C ASN A 110 -12.60 7.60 -21.71
N SER A 111 -11.60 7.01 -21.06
CA SER A 111 -10.39 7.74 -20.67
C SER A 111 -9.65 8.26 -21.90
N SER A 112 -9.22 9.52 -21.89
CA SER A 112 -8.34 10.08 -22.92
C SER A 112 -7.21 10.87 -22.29
N ALA A 113 -6.15 11.18 -23.06
CA ALA A 113 -5.04 11.98 -22.56
C ALA A 113 -5.50 13.37 -22.03
N GLY A 114 -6.53 13.97 -22.63
CA GLY A 114 -7.12 15.25 -22.20
C GLY A 114 -8.16 15.13 -21.07
N ASN A 115 -8.63 13.92 -20.77
CA ASN A 115 -9.54 13.64 -19.67
C ASN A 115 -9.12 12.33 -18.99
N PRO A 116 -8.04 12.34 -18.20
CA PRO A 116 -7.60 11.15 -17.49
C PRO A 116 -8.63 10.72 -16.44
N VAL A 117 -8.75 9.42 -16.24
CA VAL A 117 -9.68 8.86 -15.25
C VAL A 117 -9.23 9.29 -13.85
N PRO A 118 -10.14 9.85 -13.03
CA PRO A 118 -9.83 10.17 -11.64
C PRO A 118 -9.52 8.88 -10.85
N ASP A 119 -9.04 9.01 -9.61
CA ASP A 119 -8.71 7.86 -8.73
C ASP A 119 -9.83 6.80 -8.74
N PHE A 120 -9.63 5.70 -9.49
CA PHE A 120 -10.68 4.73 -9.76
C PHE A 120 -10.98 3.82 -8.56
N TYR A 121 -9.96 3.60 -7.71
CA TYR A 121 -10.04 2.71 -6.55
C TYR A 121 -10.27 3.45 -5.23
N GLY A 122 -10.28 4.79 -5.25
CA GLY A 122 -10.43 5.60 -4.04
C GLY A 122 -9.25 5.46 -3.09
N GLU A 123 -8.05 5.18 -3.61
CA GLU A 123 -6.84 4.96 -2.81
C GLU A 123 -6.46 6.22 -2.01
N LYS A 124 -6.67 7.40 -2.59
CA LYS A 124 -6.29 8.69 -2.00
C LYS A 124 -7.30 9.19 -0.96
N ILE A 125 -8.39 8.45 -0.74
CA ILE A 125 -9.45 8.85 0.20
C ILE A 125 -9.03 8.52 1.64
N GLN A 126 -8.64 9.55 2.38
CA GLN A 126 -8.17 9.44 3.77
C GLN A 126 -9.07 10.17 4.79
N SER A 127 -10.17 10.77 4.34
CA SER A 127 -11.10 11.51 5.21
C SER A 127 -12.47 11.64 4.55
N VAL A 128 -13.48 12.04 5.33
CA VAL A 128 -14.82 12.34 4.81
C VAL A 128 -14.79 13.50 3.80
N ALA A 129 -13.99 14.53 4.06
CA ALA A 129 -13.80 15.63 3.12
C ALA A 129 -13.14 15.15 1.82
N GLY A 130 -12.13 14.27 1.93
CA GLY A 130 -11.50 13.61 0.78
C GLY A 130 -12.49 12.79 -0.05
N TYR A 131 -13.39 12.04 0.61
CA TYR A 131 -14.45 11.28 -0.06
C TYR A 131 -15.42 12.20 -0.82
N ARG A 132 -15.81 13.35 -0.24
CA ARG A 132 -16.67 14.33 -0.91
C ARG A 132 -15.99 14.95 -2.13
N ARG A 133 -14.70 15.25 -2.05
CA ARG A 133 -13.92 15.75 -3.21
C ARG A 133 -13.84 14.69 -4.30
N TRP A 134 -13.48 13.47 -3.93
CA TRP A 134 -13.46 12.33 -4.83
C TRP A 134 -14.79 12.15 -5.58
N LEU A 135 -15.93 12.23 -4.88
CA LEU A 135 -17.25 12.17 -5.53
C LEU A 135 -17.48 13.29 -6.56
N LYS A 136 -16.97 14.50 -6.32
CA LYS A 136 -17.05 15.60 -7.28
C LYS A 136 -16.18 15.30 -8.50
N ASP A 137 -14.98 14.76 -8.30
CA ASP A 137 -14.06 14.41 -9.38
C ASP A 137 -14.67 13.32 -10.29
N GLN A 138 -15.29 12.29 -9.70
CA GLN A 138 -16.00 11.25 -10.47
C GLN A 138 -17.16 11.84 -11.30
N ARG A 139 -17.94 12.76 -10.72
CA ARG A 139 -19.05 13.43 -11.43
C ARG A 139 -18.54 14.36 -12.53
N ALA A 140 -17.46 15.09 -12.29
CA ALA A 140 -16.87 16.00 -13.26
C ALA A 140 -16.35 15.23 -14.49
N PHE A 141 -15.70 14.08 -14.27
CA PHE A 141 -15.29 13.18 -15.34
C PHE A 141 -16.49 12.70 -16.18
N ASN A 142 -17.55 12.23 -15.52
CA ASN A 142 -18.77 11.78 -16.20
C ASN A 142 -19.51 12.92 -16.92
N LYS A 143 -19.44 14.17 -16.45
CA LYS A 143 -20.05 15.32 -17.12
C LYS A 143 -19.29 15.71 -18.40
N LYS A 144 -17.96 15.59 -18.40
CA LYS A 144 -17.15 15.82 -19.60
C LYS A 144 -17.51 14.84 -20.72
N LYS A 145 -17.86 13.59 -20.37
CA LYS A 145 -18.41 12.60 -21.31
C LYS A 145 -19.64 13.16 -22.03
N SER A 146 -20.65 13.66 -21.32
CA SER A 146 -21.88 14.13 -21.96
C SER A 146 -21.72 15.44 -22.75
N ALA A 147 -20.76 16.29 -22.39
CA ALA A 147 -20.52 17.54 -23.10
C ALA A 147 -19.71 17.39 -24.40
N SER A 148 -18.93 16.31 -24.57
CA SER A 148 -18.14 16.08 -25.79
C SER A 148 -18.89 15.33 -26.89
N PHE A 149 -20.12 14.87 -26.63
CA PHE A 149 -20.99 14.19 -27.60
C PHE A 149 -22.21 15.06 -28.03
N VAL A 150 -22.16 16.36 -27.73
CA VAL A 150 -23.08 17.40 -28.25
C VAL A 150 -22.23 18.41 -29.00
#